data_AF-A0A960YZI6-F1
#
_entry.id   AF-A0A960YZI6-F1
#
_cell.length_a   1.000
_cell.length_b   1.000
_cell.length_c   1.000
_cell.angle_alpha   90.00
_cell.angle_beta   90.00
_cell.angle_gamma   90.00
#
_symmetry.space_group_name_H-M   'P 1'
#
loop_
_entity.id
_entity.type
_entity.pdbx_description
1 polymer ?
#
loop_
_entity_poly.entity_id
_entity_poly.type
_entity_poly.pdbx_seq_one_letter_code
_entity_poly.pdbx_strand_id
1 'polypeptide(L)'
;MKAKDNNVISNSMKYIREHKKFTISSMTILEIVKGFRKIGNEGKLKNFISRLNHVNVLNLDSVSAEISGKIISDLEKIGQPIGLADSIIAGIAIASNLPVVTGNYRH
;
A
#
# COMPACT_ATOMS: atom_id res chain seq x y z
N MET A 1 18.99 12.83 7.06
CA MET A 1 18.76 11.45 6.59
C MET A 1 17.99 10.72 7.69
N LYS A 2 16.69 10.43 7.54
CA LYS A 2 15.97 9.59 8.50
C LYS A 2 16.63 8.21 8.49
N ALA A 3 17.11 7.77 9.66
CA ALA A 3 17.77 6.48 9.81
C ALA A 3 16.90 5.38 9.18
N LYS A 4 17.50 4.59 8.31
CA LYS A 4 16.86 3.43 7.67
C LYS A 4 16.61 2.43 8.79
N ASP A 5 15.36 2.30 9.21
CA ASP A 5 15.00 1.40 10.30
C ASP A 5 15.39 -0.05 9.93
N ASN A 6 16.28 -0.64 10.73
CA ASN A 6 16.81 -1.98 10.49
C ASN A 6 15.70 -3.04 10.46
N ASN A 7 14.58 -2.80 11.14
CA ASN A 7 13.41 -3.68 11.11
C ASN A 7 12.74 -3.69 9.74
N VAL A 8 12.62 -2.53 9.09
CA VAL A 8 12.04 -2.42 7.75
C VAL A 8 12.89 -3.19 6.73
N ILE A 9 14.21 -3.10 6.84
CA ILE A 9 15.13 -3.83 5.96
C ILE A 9 15.02 -5.34 6.18
N SER A 10 15.05 -5.78 7.44
CA SER A 10 14.93 -7.21 7.78
C SER A 10 13.61 -7.82 7.28
N ASN A 11 12.49 -7.14 7.52
CA ASN A 11 11.17 -7.58 7.08
C ASN A 11 11.06 -7.58 5.55
N SER A 12 11.61 -6.57 4.88
CA SER A 12 11.64 -6.51 3.42
C SER A 12 12.43 -7.66 2.80
N MET A 13 13.59 -7.99 3.39
CA MET A 13 14.41 -9.12 2.94
C MET A 13 13.72 -10.46 3.16
N LYS A 14 13.04 -10.64 4.30
CA LYS A 14 12.21 -11.83 4.55
C LYS A 14 11.09 -11.95 3.51
N TYR A 15 10.36 -10.86 3.27
CA TYR A 15 9.27 -10.83 2.30
C TYR A 15 9.73 -11.19 0.88
N ILE A 16 10.82 -10.60 0.38
CA ILE A 16 11.34 -10.92 -0.96
C ILE A 16 11.77 -12.39 -1.05
N ARG A 17 12.39 -12.96 -0.01
CA ARG A 17 12.78 -14.38 0.00
C ARG A 17 11.57 -15.31 -0.14
N GLU A 18 10.46 -14.96 0.49
CA GLU A 18 9.23 -15.77 0.49
C GLU A 18 8.37 -15.54 -0.78
N HIS A 19 8.23 -14.30 -1.21
CA HIS A 19 7.28 -13.90 -2.27
C HIS A 19 7.94 -13.51 -3.61
N LYS A 20 9.28 -13.51 -3.70
CA LYS A 20 10.13 -13.20 -4.87
C LYS A 20 10.06 -11.77 -5.39
N LYS A 21 8.92 -11.09 -5.28
CA LYS A 21 8.67 -9.70 -5.66
C LYS A 21 8.01 -8.97 -4.50
N PHE A 22 8.23 -7.66 -4.42
CA PHE A 22 7.40 -6.82 -3.55
C PHE A 22 5.98 -6.76 -4.07
N THR A 23 5.01 -6.64 -3.17
CA THR A 23 3.61 -6.39 -3.51
C THR A 23 3.23 -5.00 -3.02
N ILE A 24 2.65 -4.19 -3.90
CA ILE A 24 2.17 -2.83 -3.58
C ILE A 24 0.76 -2.65 -4.12
N SER A 25 0.00 -1.70 -3.56
CA SER A 25 -1.32 -1.35 -4.10
C SER A 25 -1.22 -0.27 -5.17
N SER A 26 -2.22 -0.17 -6.04
CA SER A 26 -2.37 0.96 -6.96
C SER A 26 -2.49 2.30 -6.21
N MET A 27 -3.02 2.30 -4.98
CA MET A 27 -3.05 3.50 -4.13
C MET A 27 -1.65 3.95 -3.71
N THR A 28 -0.75 3.02 -3.36
CA THR A 28 0.65 3.33 -3.07
C THR A 28 1.38 3.90 -4.29
N ILE A 29 1.07 3.38 -5.49
CA ILE A 29 1.60 3.95 -6.75
C ILE A 29 1.14 5.40 -6.91
N LEU A 30 -0.16 5.68 -6.69
CA LEU A 30 -0.71 7.04 -6.75
C LEU A 30 0.03 7.99 -5.82
N GLU A 31 0.27 7.60 -4.57
CA GLU A 31 0.98 8.44 -3.59
C GLU A 31 2.42 8.74 -4.00
N ILE A 32 3.15 7.73 -4.49
CA ILE A 32 4.53 7.89 -4.93
C ILE A 32 4.61 8.81 -6.16
N VAL A 33 3.75 8.59 -7.15
CA VAL A 33 3.68 9.42 -8.36
C VAL A 33 3.32 10.87 -8.00
N LYS A 34 2.30 11.07 -7.17
CA LYS A 34 1.92 12.39 -6.64
C LYS A 34 3.09 13.05 -5.93
N GLY A 35 3.82 12.31 -5.09
CA GLY A 35 4.99 12.78 -4.38
C GLY A 35 6.10 13.27 -5.31
N PHE A 36 6.49 12.47 -6.31
CA PHE A 36 7.53 12.86 -7.27
C PHE A 36 7.11 14.03 -8.15
N ARG A 37 5.84 14.07 -8.59
CA ARG A 37 5.28 15.21 -9.34
C ARG A 37 5.29 16.50 -8.52
N LYS A 38 4.90 16.44 -7.24
CA LYS A 38 4.88 17.60 -6.33
C LYS A 38 6.25 18.25 -6.17
N ILE A 39 7.32 17.45 -6.18
CA ILE A 39 8.70 17.95 -6.05
C ILE A 39 9.41 18.13 -7.40
N GLY A 40 8.72 17.97 -8.53
CA GLY A 40 9.28 18.12 -9.88
C GLY A 40 10.38 17.11 -10.25
N ASN A 41 10.41 15.93 -9.62
CA ASN A 41 11.51 14.97 -9.80
C ASN A 41 11.16 13.91 -10.84
N GLU A 42 11.18 14.32 -12.11
CA GLU A 42 10.85 13.47 -13.26
C GLU A 42 11.82 12.27 -13.42
N GLY A 43 13.07 12.41 -12.99
CA GLY A 43 14.05 11.30 -13.00
C GLY A 43 13.66 10.16 -12.05
N LYS A 44 13.27 10.49 -10.81
CA LYS A 44 12.77 9.48 -9.85
C LYS A 44 11.44 8.88 -10.29
N LEU A 45 10.56 9.68 -10.89
CA LEU A 45 9.30 9.20 -11.43
C LEU A 45 9.51 8.14 -12.52
N LYS A 46 10.34 8.44 -13.53
CA LYS A 46 10.67 7.48 -14.61
C LYS A 46 11.30 6.20 -14.07
N ASN A 47 12.24 6.33 -13.13
CA ASN A 47 12.88 5.19 -12.48
C ASN A 47 11.91 4.33 -11.66
N PHE A 48 10.90 4.95 -11.04
CA PHE A 48 9.88 4.21 -10.30
C PHE A 48 8.94 3.46 -11.25
N ILE A 49 8.45 4.13 -12.30
CA ILE A 49 7.55 3.52 -13.30
C ILE A 49 8.22 2.31 -13.98
N SER A 50 9.50 2.42 -14.37
CA SER A 50 10.22 1.30 -15.00
C SER A 50 10.38 0.07 -14.09
N ARG A 51 10.35 0.28 -12.77
CA ARG A 51 10.44 -0.80 -11.77
C ARG A 51 9.09 -1.46 -11.48
N LEU A 52 7.97 -0.90 -11.92
CA LEU A 52 6.65 -1.48 -11.68
C LEU A 52 6.50 -2.89 -12.28
N ASN A 53 7.21 -3.20 -13.38
CA ASN A 53 7.23 -4.54 -13.97
C ASN A 53 7.86 -5.62 -13.05
N HIS A 54 8.59 -5.21 -12.02
CA HIS A 54 9.30 -6.09 -11.09
C HIS A 54 8.59 -6.20 -9.72
N VAL A 55 7.40 -5.61 -9.58
CA VAL A 55 6.56 -5.74 -8.38
C VAL A 55 5.21 -6.33 -8.75
N ASN A 56 4.56 -6.96 -7.78
CA ASN A 56 3.17 -7.35 -7.91
C ASN A 56 2.30 -6.15 -7.51
N VAL A 57 1.37 -5.77 -8.38
CA VAL A 57 0.48 -4.64 -8.11
C VAL A 57 -0.93 -5.17 -7.82
N LEU A 58 -1.47 -4.82 -6.66
CA LEU A 58 -2.87 -5.05 -6.32
C LEU A 58 -3.67 -3.82 -6.75
N ASN A 59 -4.59 -4.03 -7.69
CA ASN A 59 -5.36 -2.94 -8.28
C ASN A 59 -6.59 -2.62 -7.44
N LEU A 60 -6.95 -1.34 -7.40
CA LEU A 60 -8.28 -0.90 -7.03
C LEU A 60 -9.25 -1.24 -8.17
N ASP A 61 -10.19 -2.12 -7.88
CA ASP A 61 -11.29 -2.54 -8.74
C ASP A 61 -12.65 -2.25 -8.05
N SER A 62 -13.76 -2.67 -8.67
CA SER A 62 -15.09 -2.44 -8.11
C SER A 62 -15.31 -3.13 -6.76
N VAL A 63 -14.78 -4.35 -6.59
CA VAL A 63 -14.94 -5.15 -5.36
C VAL A 63 -14.19 -4.51 -4.20
N SER A 64 -12.92 -4.17 -4.42
CA SER A 64 -12.10 -3.48 -3.42
C SER A 64 -12.60 -2.07 -3.11
N ALA A 65 -13.15 -1.35 -4.09
CA ALA A 65 -13.78 -0.05 -3.87
C ALA A 65 -15.04 -0.16 -2.98
N GLU A 66 -15.89 -1.17 -3.22
CA GLU A 66 -17.07 -1.44 -2.38
C GLU A 66 -16.66 -1.73 -0.93
N ILE A 67 -15.66 -2.60 -0.72
CA ILE A 67 -15.14 -2.92 0.61
C ILE A 67 -14.56 -1.68 1.28
N SER A 68 -13.80 -0.87 0.55
CA SER A 68 -13.22 0.39 1.05
C SER A 68 -14.31 1.35 1.54
N GLY A 69 -15.40 1.49 0.79
CA GLY A 69 -16.54 2.33 1.17
C GLY A 69 -17.23 1.85 2.46
N LYS A 70 -17.37 0.53 2.63
CA LYS A 70 -17.89 -0.06 3.88
C LYS A 70 -16.99 0.27 5.06
N ILE A 71 -15.67 0.07 4.92
CA ILE A 71 -14.67 0.37 5.96
C ILE A 71 -14.77 1.84 6.39
N ILE A 72 -14.80 2.76 5.43
CA ILE A 72 -14.90 4.21 5.72
C ILE A 72 -16.17 4.49 6.52
N SER A 73 -17.33 4.05 6.02
CA SER A 73 -18.61 4.31 6.67
C SER A 73 -18.69 3.73 8.08
N ASP A 74 -18.17 2.53 8.29
CA ASP A 74 -18.20 1.87 9.60
C ASP A 74 -17.26 2.53 10.60
N LEU A 75 -16.07 2.97 10.15
CA LEU A 75 -15.13 3.71 10.98
C LEU A 75 -15.62 5.12 11.33
N GLU A 76 -16.30 5.80 10.40
CA GLU A 76 -16.95 7.09 10.65
C GLU A 76 -18.05 6.96 11.72
N LYS A 77 -18.90 5.91 11.64
CA LYS A 77 -19.98 5.66 12.61
C LYS A 77 -19.48 5.47 14.03
N ILE A 78 -18.31 4.85 14.20
CA ILE A 78 -17.71 4.63 15.53
C ILE A 78 -16.77 5.77 15.96
N GLY A 79 -16.70 6.86 15.19
CA GLY A 79 -15.88 8.03 15.50
C GLY A 79 -14.37 7.79 15.38
N GLN A 80 -13.95 6.79 14.60
CA GLN A 80 -12.53 6.43 14.39
C GLN A 80 -12.15 6.45 12.90
N PRO A 81 -12.40 7.56 12.17
CA PRO A 81 -12.06 7.61 10.75
C PRO A 81 -10.55 7.43 10.56
N ILE A 82 -10.17 6.57 9.62
CA ILE A 82 -8.80 6.48 9.10
C ILE A 82 -8.70 7.23 7.78
N GLY A 83 -7.48 7.45 7.29
CA GLY A 83 -7.27 8.12 6.02
C GLY A 83 -7.95 7.40 4.86
N LEU A 84 -8.43 8.15 3.86
CA LEU A 84 -9.01 7.59 2.64
C LEU A 84 -8.03 6.61 1.95
N ALA A 85 -6.74 6.95 1.91
CA ALA A 85 -5.71 6.08 1.36
C ALA A 85 -5.59 4.76 2.12
N ASP A 86 -5.57 4.82 3.46
CA ASP A 86 -5.48 3.63 4.31
C ASP A 86 -6.71 2.74 4.15
N SER A 87 -7.89 3.34 4.04
CA SER A 87 -9.15 2.61 3.79
C SER A 87 -9.14 1.91 2.44
N ILE A 88 -8.64 2.58 1.39
CA ILE A 88 -8.49 2.00 0.05
C ILE A 88 -7.48 0.85 0.07
N ILE A 89 -6.35 1.01 0.73
CA ILE A 89 -5.33 -0.04 0.86
C ILE A 89 -5.93 -1.25 1.59
N ALA A 90 -6.68 -1.03 2.68
CA ALA A 90 -7.36 -2.10 3.40
C ALA A 90 -8.38 -2.84 2.53
N GLY A 91 -9.21 -2.10 1.77
CA GLY A 91 -10.17 -2.70 0.86
C GLY A 91 -9.54 -3.52 -0.27
N ILE A 92 -8.46 -3.03 -0.88
CA ILE A 92 -7.67 -3.78 -1.87
C ILE A 92 -7.10 -5.07 -1.26
N ALA A 93 -6.56 -4.98 -0.06
CA ALA A 93 -5.92 -6.11 0.60
C ALA A 93 -6.94 -7.20 0.97
N ILE A 94 -8.12 -6.81 1.48
CA ILE A 94 -9.23 -7.73 1.76
C ILE A 94 -9.77 -8.36 0.47
N ALA A 95 -10.02 -7.57 -0.58
CA ALA A 95 -10.56 -8.06 -1.85
C ALA A 95 -9.63 -9.06 -2.57
N SER A 96 -8.32 -8.88 -2.41
CA SER A 96 -7.32 -9.73 -3.08
C SER A 96 -7.22 -11.14 -2.47
N ASN A 97 -7.99 -11.46 -1.42
CA ASN A 97 -7.89 -12.69 -0.63
C ASN A 97 -6.44 -13.02 -0.19
N LEU A 98 -5.59 -12.00 -0.17
CA LEU A 98 -4.25 -12.08 0.36
C LEU A 98 -4.40 -11.90 1.86
N PRO A 99 -3.89 -12.81 2.70
CA PRO A 99 -3.88 -12.60 4.13
C PRO A 99 -3.17 -11.28 4.39
N VAL A 100 -3.92 -10.27 4.81
CA VAL A 100 -3.37 -8.99 5.25
C VAL A 100 -2.66 -9.29 6.55
N VAL A 101 -1.35 -9.57 6.49
CA VAL A 101 -0.51 -9.62 7.69
C VAL A 101 -0.32 -8.18 8.15
N THR A 102 -1.34 -7.63 8.81
CA THR A 102 -1.14 -6.48 9.68
C THR A 102 -0.39 -7.02 10.91
N GLY A 103 0.85 -6.55 11.11
CA GLY A 103 1.68 -6.91 12.26
C GLY A 103 1.18 -6.34 13.59
N ASN A 104 -0.13 -6.23 13.79
CA ASN A 104 -0.75 -5.77 15.03
C ASN A 104 -1.98 -6.63 15.36
N TYR A 105 -1.75 -7.93 15.56
CA TYR A 105 -2.51 -8.65 16.57
C TYR A 105 -1.94 -8.23 17.93
N ARG A 106 -2.55 -7.22 18.56
CA ARG A 106 -2.45 -7.03 20.01
C ARG A 106 -3.85 -6.81 20.56
N HIS A 107 -4.36 -7.93 21.09
CA HIS A 107 -5.31 -8.14 22.21
C HIS A 107 -6.49 -7.18 22.34
#